data_AF-A0A2P5E6L9-F1
#
_entry.id   AF-A0A2P5E6L9-F1
#
_cell.length_a   1.000
_cell.length_b   1.000
_cell.length_c   1.000
_cell.angle_alpha   90.00
_cell.angle_beta   90.00
_cell.angle_gamma   90.00
#
_symmetry.space_group_name_H-M   'P 1'
#
loop_
_entity.id
_entity.type
_entity.pdbx_description
1 polymer ?
#
loop_
_entity_poly.entity_id
_entity_poly.type
_entity_poly.pdbx_seq_one_letter_code
_entity_poly.pdbx_strand_id
1 'polypeptide(L)'
;MALPERLVQVVDSSLLPRETNETAVRTEHGRNYINDGGFENLNKISTYLQNCLISVFEIGLACSKESPNERMSMGDVIKEIQSIRNAYLGT
;
A
#
# COMPACT_ATOMS: atom_id res chain seq x y z
N MET A 1 -17.39 -5.58 -8.04
CA MET A 1 -16.84 -4.39 -7.37
C MET A 1 -15.78 -3.78 -8.27
N ALA A 2 -15.62 -2.45 -8.30
CA ALA A 2 -14.64 -1.77 -9.18
C ALA A 2 -13.22 -1.67 -8.59
N LEU A 3 -13.06 -2.03 -7.32
CA LEU A 3 -11.81 -2.33 -6.64
C LEU A 3 -11.56 -3.82 -6.91
N PRO A 4 -10.56 -4.20 -7.75
CA PRO A 4 -9.16 -3.71 -7.76
C PRO A 4 -8.77 -2.80 -8.94
N GLU A 5 -9.57 -2.77 -10.00
CA GLU A 5 -9.22 -2.16 -11.31
C GLU A 5 -8.94 -0.66 -11.22
N ARG A 6 -9.56 0.03 -10.25
CA ARG A 6 -9.44 1.48 -10.08
C ARG A 6 -8.60 1.92 -8.88
N LEU A 7 -7.84 1.02 -8.26
CA LEU A 7 -7.08 1.31 -7.03
C LEU A 7 -6.16 2.54 -7.18
N VAL A 8 -5.41 2.62 -8.28
CA VAL A 8 -4.45 3.72 -8.55
C VAL A 8 -5.15 5.09 -8.69
N GLN A 9 -6.45 5.11 -9.00
CA GLN A 9 -7.21 6.36 -9.17
C GLN A 9 -7.70 6.95 -7.84
N VAL A 10 -7.75 6.15 -6.78
CA VAL A 10 -8.31 6.53 -5.47
C VAL A 10 -7.25 6.59 -4.38
N VAL A 11 -6.14 5.87 -4.53
CA VAL A 11 -5.01 5.89 -3.60
C VAL A 11 -4.27 7.22 -3.73
N ASP A 12 -3.98 7.85 -2.59
CA ASP A 12 -3.19 9.07 -2.56
C ASP A 12 -1.80 8.83 -3.18
N SER A 13 -1.38 9.75 -4.05
CA SER A 13 -0.09 9.66 -4.74
C SER A 13 1.13 9.56 -3.81
N SER A 14 1.02 10.02 -2.55
CA SER A 14 2.07 9.88 -1.53
C SER A 14 2.27 8.43 -1.06
N LEU A 15 1.26 7.57 -1.23
CA LEU A 15 1.34 6.12 -0.97
C LEU A 15 1.89 5.35 -2.17
N LEU A 16 2.03 6.01 -3.31
CA LEU A 16 2.65 5.45 -4.50
C LEU A 16 4.17 5.71 -4.46
N PRO A 17 4.99 4.79 -5.01
CA PRO A 17 6.42 5.04 -5.16
C PRO A 17 6.64 6.36 -5.91
N ARG A 18 7.48 7.25 -5.36
CA ARG A 18 7.80 8.52 -5.99
C ARG A 18 8.65 8.24 -7.22
N GLU A 19 8.19 8.61 -8.40
CA GLU A 19 9.05 8.61 -9.58
C GLU A 19 10.13 9.68 -9.38
N THR A 20 11.36 9.24 -9.07
CA THR A 20 12.53 10.09 -9.18
C THR A 20 12.98 10.07 -10.63
N ASN A 21 12.62 11.13 -11.35
CA ASN A 21 13.17 11.40 -12.68
C ASN A 21 14.66 11.72 -12.50
N GLU A 22 15.52 10.71 -12.53
CA GLU A 22 16.98 10.89 -12.53
C GLU A 22 17.44 11.45 -13.88
N THR A 23 17.24 12.75 -14.10
CA THR A 23 18.12 13.53 -14.98
C THR A 23 19.19 14.20 -14.13
N ALA A 24 20.31 13.50 -14.02
CA ALA A 24 21.69 13.95 -13.75
C ALA A 24 21.92 15.27 -13.00
N VAL A 25 22.50 15.20 -11.79
CA VAL A 25 23.79 15.86 -11.44
C VAL A 25 24.49 15.01 -10.38
N ARG A 26 25.69 14.50 -10.72
CA ARG A 26 26.60 13.82 -9.79
C ARG A 26 27.14 14.85 -8.81
N THR A 27 27.00 14.65 -7.50
CA THR A 27 28.02 15.09 -6.54
C THR A 27 28.24 13.96 -5.53
N GLU A 28 29.44 13.42 -5.60
CA GLU A 28 30.01 12.38 -4.75
C GLU A 28 30.01 12.77 -3.26
N HIS A 29 29.44 11.94 -2.39
CA HIS A 29 29.95 11.67 -1.03
C HIS A 29 29.40 10.31 -0.57
N GLY A 30 30.31 9.35 -0.41
CA GLY A 30 30.01 7.93 -0.27
C GLY A 30 29.31 7.53 1.04
N ARG A 31 28.29 6.67 0.90
CA ARG A 31 28.04 5.57 1.83
C ARG A 31 27.77 4.32 1.00
N ASN A 32 28.68 3.37 1.13
CA ASN A 32 28.64 2.08 0.47
C ASN A 32 27.67 1.16 1.22
N TYR A 33 26.45 0.99 0.70
CA TYR A 33 25.57 -0.11 1.08
C TYR A 33 25.56 -1.10 -0.08
N ILE A 34 25.85 -2.36 0.25
CA ILE A 34 25.99 -3.47 -0.66
C ILE A 34 24.70 -3.64 -1.47
N ASN A 35 24.84 -3.70 -2.80
CA ASN A 35 23.78 -4.01 -3.73
C ASN A 35 23.41 -5.51 -3.61
N ASP A 36 22.17 -5.81 -3.26
CA ASP A 36 21.54 -7.10 -3.51
C ASP A 36 20.22 -6.86 -4.24
N GLY A 37 20.15 -7.30 -5.50
CA GLY A 37 18.91 -7.70 -6.16
C GLY A 37 17.93 -6.62 -6.65
N GLY A 38 18.26 -5.93 -7.75
CA GLY A 38 17.33 -5.61 -8.85
C GLY A 38 15.97 -4.98 -8.50
N PHE A 39 15.94 -3.66 -8.29
CA PHE A 39 14.70 -2.88 -8.32
C PHE A 39 14.33 -2.55 -9.79
N GLU A 40 13.95 -3.57 -10.55
CA GLU A 40 13.37 -3.37 -11.87
C GLU A 40 11.86 -3.08 -11.73
N ASN A 41 11.45 -1.88 -12.18
CA ASN A 41 10.10 -1.32 -12.29
C ASN A 41 9.56 -0.50 -11.11
N LEU A 42 10.05 0.75 -11.07
CA LEU A 42 9.52 1.90 -10.31
C LEU A 42 8.05 2.26 -10.63
N ASN A 43 7.43 1.64 -11.66
CA ASN A 43 6.04 1.87 -12.06
C ASN A 43 5.04 0.81 -11.56
N LYS A 44 5.47 -0.11 -10.69
CA LYS A 44 4.60 -1.12 -10.08
C LYS A 44 4.53 -0.86 -8.58
N ILE A 45 3.36 -0.43 -8.10
CA ILE A 45 2.94 -0.76 -6.74
C ILE A 45 3.26 -2.25 -6.56
N SER A 46 4.07 -2.62 -5.58
CA SER A 46 4.38 -4.03 -5.36
C SER A 46 3.07 -4.78 -5.17
N THR A 47 2.93 -5.97 -5.73
CA THR A 47 1.70 -6.78 -5.58
C THR A 47 1.29 -6.90 -4.12
N TYR A 48 2.27 -6.89 -3.23
CA TYR A 48 2.10 -6.92 -1.79
C TYR A 48 1.50 -5.64 -1.20
N LEU A 49 1.97 -4.46 -1.60
CA LEU A 49 1.34 -3.18 -1.25
C LEU A 49 -0.06 -3.06 -1.86
N GLN A 50 -0.25 -3.52 -3.10
CA GLN A 50 -1.55 -3.54 -3.75
C GLN A 50 -2.56 -4.37 -2.94
N ASN A 51 -2.17 -5.58 -2.54
CA ASN A 51 -3.02 -6.46 -1.72
C ASN A 51 -3.33 -5.83 -0.36
N CYS A 52 -2.34 -5.23 0.30
CA CYS A 52 -2.53 -4.52 1.56
C CYS A 52 -3.56 -3.39 1.43
N LEU A 53 -3.43 -2.55 0.40
CA LEU A 53 -4.36 -1.44 0.14
C LEU A 53 -5.78 -1.92 -0.18
N ILE A 54 -5.92 -3.01 -0.94
CA ILE A 54 -7.22 -3.64 -1.21
C ILE A 54 -7.88 -4.06 0.10
N SER A 55 -7.18 -4.81 0.96
CA SER A 55 -7.73 -5.27 2.23
C SER A 55 -8.12 -4.11 3.15
N VAL A 56 -7.32 -3.04 3.20
CA VAL A 56 -7.66 -1.83 3.97
C VAL A 56 -8.93 -1.16 3.43
N PHE A 57 -9.09 -1.09 2.11
CA PHE A 57 -10.30 -0.51 1.52
C PHE A 57 -11.53 -1.39 1.73
N GLU A 58 -11.40 -2.72 1.72
CA GLU A 58 -12.51 -3.61 2.08
C GLU A 58 -13.01 -3.36 3.50
N ILE A 59 -12.11 -3.16 4.46
CA ILE A 59 -12.46 -2.73 5.82
C ILE A 59 -13.13 -1.36 5.80
N GLY A 60 -12.56 -0.39 5.09
CA GLY A 60 -13.12 0.96 4.97
C GLY A 60 -14.55 0.94 4.39
N LEU A 61 -14.81 0.11 3.38
CA LEU A 61 -16.13 -0.07 2.78
C LEU A 61 -17.11 -0.74 3.74
N ALA A 62 -16.67 -1.76 4.49
CA ALA A 62 -17.48 -2.40 5.52
C ALA A 62 -17.84 -1.41 6.65
N CYS A 63 -16.93 -0.53 7.04
CA CYS A 63 -17.19 0.53 8.02
C CYS A 63 -18.09 1.65 7.48
N SER A 64 -18.10 1.86 6.15
CA SER A 64 -18.82 2.95 5.49
C SER A 64 -20.20 2.54 4.96
N LYS A 65 -20.73 1.39 5.37
CA LYS A 65 -22.11 1.00 5.05
C LYS A 65 -23.09 2.05 5.56
N GLU A 66 -24.11 2.34 4.76
CA GLU A 66 -25.12 3.37 5.06
C GLU A 66 -25.83 3.05 6.38
N SER A 67 -26.32 1.81 6.52
CA SER A 67 -26.92 1.31 7.75
C SER A 67 -25.87 1.01 8.83
N PRO A 68 -26.00 1.55 10.06
CA PRO A 68 -25.12 1.20 11.17
C PRO A 68 -25.09 -0.29 11.49
N ASN A 69 -26.20 -0.99 11.30
CA ASN A 69 -26.33 -2.41 11.63
C ASN A 69 -25.61 -3.33 10.64
N GLU A 70 -25.25 -2.82 9.46
CA GLU A 70 -24.49 -3.57 8.44
C GLU A 70 -22.98 -3.33 8.55
N ARG A 71 -22.55 -2.42 9.43
CA ARG A 71 -21.13 -2.14 9.64
C ARG A 71 -20.51 -3.25 10.47
N MET A 72 -19.28 -3.62 10.13
CA MET A 72 -18.50 -4.53 10.94
C MET A 72 -18.23 -3.95 12.33
N SER A 73 -18.07 -4.80 13.35
CA SER A 73 -17.81 -4.33 14.71
C SER A 73 -16.41 -3.71 14.82
N MET A 74 -16.24 -2.70 15.66
CA MET A 74 -14.91 -2.11 15.89
C MET A 74 -13.89 -3.12 16.44
N GLY A 75 -14.35 -4.14 17.16
CA GLY A 75 -13.49 -5.24 17.61
C GLY A 75 -12.94 -6.05 16.43
N ASP A 76 -13.75 -6.29 15.41
CA ASP A 76 -13.31 -6.98 14.19
C ASP A 76 -12.43 -6.09 13.32
N VAL A 77 -12.74 -4.78 13.23
CA VAL A 77 -11.87 -3.80 12.55
C VAL A 77 -10.44 -3.88 13.10
N ILE A 78 -10.27 -3.85 14.43
CA ILE A 78 -8.95 -3.89 15.05
C ILE A 78 -8.22 -5.19 14.72
N LYS A 79 -8.91 -6.33 14.79
CA LYS A 79 -8.32 -7.64 14.47
C LYS A 79 -7.87 -7.71 13.02
N GLU A 80 -8.71 -7.28 12.08
CA GLU A 80 -8.39 -7.31 10.65
C GLU A 80 -7.25 -6.35 10.31
N ILE A 81 -7.24 -5.14 10.87
CA ILE A 81 -6.12 -4.19 10.67
C ILE A 81 -4.80 -4.77 11.21
N GLN A 82 -4.83 -5.40 12.39
CA GLN A 82 -3.63 -6.05 12.95
C GLN A 82 -3.16 -7.22 12.08
N SER A 83 -4.09 -8.03 11.59
CA SER A 83 -3.82 -9.14 10.67
C SER A 83 -3.16 -8.64 9.38
N ILE A 84 -3.73 -7.61 8.73
CA ILE A 84 -3.18 -6.99 7.53
C ILE A 84 -1.79 -6.43 7.79
N ARG A 85 -1.60 -5.71 8.91
CA ARG A 85 -0.29 -5.18 9.29
C ARG A 85 0.75 -6.28 9.44
N ASN A 86 0.43 -7.34 10.16
CA ASN A 86 1.34 -8.46 10.40
C ASN A 86 1.66 -9.18 9.08
N ALA A 87 0.63 -9.42 8.27
CA ALA A 87 0.77 -10.01 6.96
C ALA A 87 1.61 -9.16 6.00
N TYR A 88 1.57 -7.81 6.13
CA TYR A 88 2.35 -6.83 5.36
C TYR A 88 3.77 -6.59 5.90
N LEU A 89 4.02 -6.83 7.19
CA LEU A 89 5.36 -6.68 7.77
C LEU A 89 6.12 -8.00 7.89
N GLY A 90 5.44 -9.13 7.65
CA GLY A 90 6.01 -10.46 7.84
C GLY A 90 6.31 -10.78 9.31
N THR A 91 5.52 -10.22 10.23
CA THR A 91 5.71 -10.33 11.70
C THR A 91 4.64 -11.16 12.37
#